data_AF-A0AAE1LV49-F1
#
_entry.id   AF-A0AAE1LV49-F1
#
_cell.length_a   1.000
_cell.length_b   1.000
_cell.length_c   1.000
_cell.angle_alpha   90.00
_cell.angle_beta   90.00
_cell.angle_gamma   90.00
#
_symmetry.space_group_name_H-M   'P 1'
#
loop_
_entity.id
_entity.type
_entity.pdbx_description
1 polymer ?
#
loop_
_entity_poly.entity_id
_entity_poly.type
_entity_poly.pdbx_seq_one_letter_code
_entity_poly.pdbx_strand_id
1 'polypeptide(L)'
;MDEVKPQNNEGLKTRHELTKNSKMFEVMGPIHSDFFNQDRFLLNNVELRIKLTRQRDPFVLMSTFQNEKLLILDATLLVRKVRISPSVLLGHAAALEKAPANYPLTRVDLKTITIPAGLQDKTISNLHSDKFKKD
;
A
#
# COMPACT_ATOMS: atom_id res chain seq x y z
N MET A 1 18.72 25.94 -23.62
CA MET A 1 18.13 25.57 -22.33
C MET A 1 16.63 25.65 -22.53
N ASP A 2 15.97 24.51 -22.66
CA ASP A 2 14.52 24.51 -22.87
C ASP A 2 13.85 24.87 -21.54
N GLU A 3 13.04 25.93 -21.57
CA GLU A 3 12.17 26.28 -20.44
C GLU A 3 11.27 25.07 -20.12
N VAL A 4 11.41 24.52 -18.92
CA VAL A 4 10.48 23.51 -18.39
C VAL A 4 9.16 24.22 -18.17
N LYS A 5 8.26 24.16 -19.16
CA LYS A 5 6.88 24.61 -19.01
C LYS A 5 6.27 23.87 -17.80
N PRO A 6 5.55 24.56 -16.91
CA PRO A 6 4.81 23.89 -15.84
C PRO A 6 3.88 22.87 -16.49
N GLN A 7 4.18 21.59 -16.28
CA GLN A 7 3.43 20.51 -16.89
C GLN A 7 1.99 20.61 -16.42
N ASN A 8 1.07 20.71 -17.37
CA ASN A 8 -0.36 20.69 -17.10
C ASN A 8 -0.70 19.33 -16.47
N ASN A 9 -0.78 19.27 -15.15
CA ASN A 9 -1.00 18.01 -14.43
C ASN A 9 -2.47 17.58 -14.59
N GLU A 10 -2.75 16.89 -15.71
CA GLU A 10 -4.10 16.40 -16.02
C GLU A 10 -4.65 15.51 -14.91
N GLY A 11 -3.79 14.71 -14.28
CA GLY A 11 -4.18 13.87 -13.13
C GLY A 11 -4.66 14.68 -11.93
N LEU A 12 -4.01 15.81 -11.64
CA LEU A 12 -4.45 16.74 -10.60
C LEU A 12 -5.81 17.35 -10.96
N LYS A 13 -5.99 17.78 -12.22
CA LYS A 13 -7.27 18.33 -12.70
C LYS A 13 -8.41 17.32 -12.53
N THR A 14 -8.20 16.07 -12.93
CA THR A 14 -9.20 15.01 -12.79
C THR A 14 -9.56 14.73 -11.32
N ARG A 15 -8.56 14.64 -10.42
CA ARG A 15 -8.82 14.45 -8.98
C ARG A 15 -9.52 15.66 -8.35
N HIS A 16 -9.17 16.87 -8.78
CA HIS A 16 -9.83 18.09 -8.34
C HIS A 16 -11.32 18.06 -8.71
N GLU A 17 -11.67 17.71 -9.95
CA GLU A 17 -13.07 17.62 -10.40
C GLU A 17 -13.90 16.61 -9.60
N LEU A 18 -13.29 15.52 -9.14
CA LEU A 18 -13.95 14.50 -8.30
C LEU A 18 -14.25 15.00 -6.87
N THR A 19 -13.48 15.96 -6.36
CA THR A 19 -13.46 16.34 -4.94
C THR A 19 -13.80 17.81 -4.66
N LYS A 20 -13.93 18.63 -5.71
CA LYS A 20 -14.22 20.07 -5.59
C LYS A 20 -15.50 20.34 -4.79
N ASN A 21 -15.55 21.52 -4.17
CA ASN A 21 -16.69 21.98 -3.36
C ASN A 21 -17.05 21.02 -2.20
N SER A 22 -16.05 20.35 -1.62
CA SER A 22 -16.23 19.36 -0.54
C SER A 22 -17.14 18.19 -0.92
N LYS A 23 -17.14 17.82 -2.21
CA LYS A 23 -17.92 16.68 -2.70
C LYS A 23 -17.44 15.40 -2.02
N MET A 24 -18.38 14.64 -1.45
CA MET A 24 -18.11 13.32 -0.90
C MET A 24 -17.70 12.37 -2.02
N PHE A 25 -16.68 11.57 -1.75
CA PHE A 25 -16.20 10.53 -2.66
C PHE A 25 -15.86 9.29 -1.85
N GLU A 26 -15.92 8.14 -2.52
CA GLU A 26 -15.58 6.84 -1.94
C GLU A 26 -14.36 6.28 -2.66
N VAL A 27 -13.49 5.61 -1.91
CA VAL A 27 -12.35 4.88 -2.45
C VAL A 27 -12.41 3.45 -1.93
N MET A 28 -12.19 2.50 -2.84
CA MET A 28 -12.08 1.08 -2.51
C MET A 28 -10.78 0.55 -3.10
N GLY A 29 -10.03 -0.17 -2.29
CA GLY A 29 -8.78 -0.78 -2.70
C GLY A 29 -8.25 -1.75 -1.65
N PRO A 30 -7.27 -2.60 -2.02
CA PRO A 30 -6.61 -3.46 -1.06
C PRO A 30 -5.78 -2.63 -0.08
N ILE A 31 -5.59 -3.14 1.15
CA ILE A 31 -4.62 -2.57 2.07
C ILE A 31 -3.23 -2.89 1.52
N HIS A 32 -2.48 -1.87 1.14
CA HIS A 32 -1.15 -2.03 0.59
C HIS A 32 -0.13 -2.31 1.72
N SER A 33 0.00 -3.58 2.08
CA SER A 33 0.98 -4.08 3.04
C SER A 33 1.57 -5.39 2.52
N ASP A 34 2.88 -5.56 2.68
CA ASP A 34 3.60 -6.77 2.28
C ASP A 34 2.98 -8.06 2.84
N PHE A 35 2.38 -7.99 4.04
CA PHE A 35 1.71 -9.13 4.65
C PHE A 35 0.41 -9.55 3.93
N PHE A 36 -0.29 -8.60 3.31
CA PHE A 36 -1.52 -8.89 2.55
C PHE A 36 -1.24 -9.27 1.09
N ASN A 37 0.02 -9.20 0.66
CA ASN A 37 0.47 -9.53 -0.70
C ASN A 37 1.04 -10.96 -0.82
N GLN A 38 0.77 -11.84 0.15
CA GLN A 38 1.25 -13.24 0.15
C GLN A 38 0.12 -14.24 -0.10
N ASP A 39 0.45 -15.39 -0.69
CA ASP A 39 -0.53 -16.34 -1.24
C ASP A 39 -1.24 -17.22 -0.19
N ARG A 40 -0.88 -17.13 1.09
CA ARG A 40 -1.45 -17.97 2.16
C ARG A 40 -2.60 -17.28 2.87
N PHE A 41 -3.71 -17.98 3.00
CA PHE A 41 -4.84 -17.55 3.82
C PHE A 41 -4.49 -17.56 5.32
N LEU A 42 -5.12 -16.64 6.06
CA LEU A 42 -5.07 -16.64 7.51
C LEU A 42 -5.83 -17.85 8.06
N LEU A 43 -5.21 -18.57 9.01
CA LEU A 43 -5.86 -19.68 9.69
C LEU A 43 -7.02 -19.18 10.57
N ASN A 44 -7.96 -20.08 10.85
CA ASN A 44 -9.04 -19.80 11.79
C ASN A 44 -8.47 -19.51 13.19
N ASN A 45 -9.19 -18.70 13.96
CA ASN A 45 -8.87 -18.35 15.35
C ASN A 45 -7.52 -17.62 15.54
N VAL A 46 -7.03 -16.93 14.51
CA VAL A 46 -5.91 -15.99 14.64
C VAL A 46 -6.45 -14.56 14.78
N GLU A 47 -6.06 -13.86 15.85
CA GLU A 47 -6.38 -12.43 16.01
C GLU A 47 -5.49 -11.59 15.09
N LEU A 48 -6.10 -10.78 14.23
CA LEU A 48 -5.41 -9.80 13.40
C LEU A 48 -5.83 -8.39 13.81
N ARG A 49 -4.85 -7.57 14.19
CA ARG A 49 -5.05 -6.15 14.52
C ARG A 49 -4.47 -5.26 13.43
N ILE A 50 -5.33 -4.51 12.75
CA ILE A 50 -4.92 -3.54 11.73
C ILE A 50 -5.09 -2.14 12.31
N LYS A 51 -3.99 -1.38 12.39
CA LYS A 51 -3.99 0.04 12.80
C LYS A 51 -3.61 0.90 11.60
N LEU A 52 -4.55 1.70 11.12
CA LEU A 52 -4.32 2.67 10.04
C LEU A 52 -4.13 4.06 10.66
N THR A 53 -3.00 4.69 10.37
CA THR A 53 -2.70 6.06 10.84
C THR A 53 -2.72 7.00 9.64
N ARG A 54 -3.59 8.02 9.66
CA ARG A 54 -3.66 9.04 8.61
C ARG A 54 -2.51 10.03 8.75
N GLN A 55 -1.98 10.49 7.62
CA GLN A 55 -1.04 11.62 7.57
C GLN A 55 -1.72 12.95 7.93
N ARG A 56 -0.94 13.99 8.22
CA ARG A 56 -1.44 15.34 8.49
C ARG A 56 -2.04 15.97 7.23
N ASP A 57 -3.02 16.87 7.40
CA ASP A 57 -3.76 17.49 6.30
C ASP A 57 -2.90 18.02 5.13
N PRO A 58 -1.76 18.71 5.36
CA PRO A 58 -0.93 19.22 4.27
C PRO A 58 -0.34 18.15 3.34
N PHE A 59 -0.33 16.89 3.75
CA PHE A 59 0.26 15.77 3.02
C PHE A 59 -0.75 14.77 2.47
N VAL A 60 -2.05 14.93 2.79
CA VAL A 60 -3.08 13.96 2.41
C VAL A 60 -3.67 14.24 1.04
N LEU A 61 -3.69 15.52 0.63
CA LEU A 61 -4.20 15.95 -0.66
C LEU A 61 -3.16 16.80 -1.39
N MET A 62 -3.10 16.65 -2.70
CA MET A 62 -2.34 17.57 -3.55
C MET A 62 -3.22 18.77 -3.87
N SER A 63 -2.83 19.94 -3.40
CA SER A 63 -3.49 21.21 -3.69
C SER A 63 -2.46 22.31 -3.95
N THR A 64 -2.87 23.30 -4.75
CA THR A 64 -2.12 24.54 -4.96
C THR A 64 -2.08 25.41 -3.70
N PHE A 65 -3.13 25.41 -2.87
CA PHE A 65 -3.24 26.27 -1.69
C PHE A 65 -3.01 25.54 -0.36
N GLN A 66 -3.04 24.19 -0.36
CA GLN A 66 -2.78 23.33 0.79
C GLN A 66 -3.62 23.64 2.05
N ASN A 67 -4.83 24.18 1.85
CA ASN A 67 -5.75 24.54 2.93
C ASN A 67 -6.91 23.54 3.09
N GLU A 68 -6.96 22.55 2.22
CA GLU A 68 -8.00 21.54 2.16
C GLU A 68 -7.81 20.50 3.26
N LYS A 69 -8.94 20.00 3.79
CA LYS A 69 -8.96 18.97 4.83
C LYS A 69 -9.64 17.73 4.28
N LEU A 70 -9.14 16.57 4.67
CA LEU A 70 -9.80 15.29 4.41
C LEU A 70 -10.47 14.78 5.69
N LEU A 71 -11.78 14.60 5.64
CA LEU A 71 -12.55 13.98 6.71
C LEU A 71 -12.96 12.56 6.28
N ILE A 72 -12.64 11.58 7.13
CA ILE A 72 -13.12 10.21 6.94
C ILE A 72 -14.50 10.12 7.59
N LEU A 73 -15.53 9.94 6.77
CA LEU A 73 -16.92 9.84 7.24
C LEU A 73 -17.26 8.41 7.65
N ASP A 74 -16.83 7.44 6.85
CA ASP A 74 -17.00 6.01 7.09
C ASP A 74 -15.77 5.24 6.59
N ALA A 75 -15.49 4.08 7.20
CA ALA A 75 -14.42 3.19 6.82
C ALA A 75 -14.81 1.72 7.07
N THR A 76 -14.94 0.96 5.99
CA THR A 76 -15.32 -0.46 6.02
C THR A 76 -14.16 -1.35 5.56
N LEU A 77 -13.92 -2.45 6.28
CA LEU A 77 -12.97 -3.49 5.89
C LEU A 77 -13.71 -4.72 5.34
N LEU A 78 -13.48 -5.01 4.06
CA LEU A 78 -14.03 -6.20 3.41
C LEU A 78 -13.01 -7.34 3.46
N VAL A 79 -13.37 -8.45 4.11
CA VAL A 79 -12.51 -9.63 4.25
C VAL A 79 -13.14 -10.84 3.58
N ARG A 80 -12.36 -11.54 2.75
CA ARG A 80 -12.79 -12.78 2.10
C ARG A 80 -12.62 -13.96 3.05
N LYS A 81 -13.72 -14.65 3.38
CA LYS A 81 -13.72 -15.91 4.14
C LYS A 81 -13.84 -17.11 3.19
N VAL A 82 -12.91 -18.06 3.31
CA VAL A 82 -12.91 -19.30 2.52
C VAL A 82 -13.50 -20.43 3.36
N ARG A 83 -14.40 -21.24 2.77
CA ARG A 83 -14.91 -22.48 3.39
C ARG A 83 -14.10 -23.65 2.86
N ILE A 84 -13.50 -24.43 3.76
CA ILE A 84 -12.70 -25.61 3.43
C ILE A 84 -13.45 -26.90 3.81
N SER A 85 -13.12 -28.02 3.18
CA SER A 85 -13.72 -29.31 3.53
C SER A 85 -13.28 -29.79 4.92
N PRO A 86 -14.09 -30.59 5.63
CA PRO A 86 -13.76 -31.07 6.97
C PRO A 86 -12.42 -31.82 7.04
N SER A 87 -12.11 -32.63 6.02
CA SER A 87 -10.86 -33.40 5.96
C SER A 87 -9.62 -32.50 5.91
N VAL A 88 -9.69 -31.36 5.20
CA VAL A 88 -8.60 -30.38 5.16
C VAL A 88 -8.44 -29.67 6.51
N LEU A 89 -9.55 -29.36 7.19
CA LEU A 89 -9.53 -28.74 8.51
C LEU A 89 -8.86 -29.66 9.55
N LEU A 90 -9.21 -30.95 9.55
CA LEU A 90 -8.56 -31.96 10.40
C LEU A 90 -7.07 -32.10 10.07
N GLY A 91 -6.71 -32.10 8.79
CA GLY A 91 -5.32 -32.11 8.34
C GLY A 91 -4.53 -30.90 8.84
N HIS A 92 -5.12 -29.69 8.82
CA HIS A 92 -4.50 -28.50 9.39
C HIS A 92 -4.31 -28.60 10.91
N ALA A 93 -5.30 -29.10 11.65
CA ALA A 93 -5.17 -29.30 13.10
C ALA A 93 -4.00 -30.25 13.45
N ALA A 94 -3.92 -31.40 12.79
CA ALA A 94 -2.84 -32.38 12.99
C ALA A 94 -1.46 -31.85 12.56
N ALA A 95 -1.40 -30.98 11.54
CA ALA A 95 -0.15 -30.33 11.13
C ALA A 95 0.32 -29.28 12.16
N LEU A 96 -0.62 -28.51 12.72
CA LEU A 96 -0.35 -27.47 13.72
C LEU A 96 0.14 -28.04 15.06
N GLU A 97 -0.23 -29.27 15.41
CA GLU A 97 0.35 -29.99 16.55
C GLU A 97 1.84 -30.28 16.38
N LYS A 98 2.30 -30.45 15.13
CA LYS A 98 3.68 -30.81 14.80
C LYS A 98 4.58 -29.60 14.54
N ALA A 99 4.04 -28.57 13.89
CA ALA A 99 4.79 -27.39 13.50
C ALA A 99 3.89 -26.14 13.42
N PRO A 100 4.43 -24.95 13.74
CA PRO A 100 3.68 -23.71 13.60
C PRO A 100 3.40 -23.38 12.13
N ALA A 101 2.32 -22.63 11.89
CA ALA A 101 2.05 -22.08 10.58
C ALA A 101 3.01 -20.93 10.26
N ASN A 102 3.82 -21.12 9.22
CA ASN A 102 4.76 -20.11 8.76
C ASN A 102 4.15 -19.27 7.63
N TYR A 103 4.13 -17.97 7.83
CA TYR A 103 3.72 -16.96 6.85
C TYR A 103 4.96 -16.25 6.32
N PRO A 104 5.43 -16.56 5.10
CA PRO A 104 6.55 -15.87 4.49
C PRO A 104 6.22 -14.38 4.33
N LEU A 105 7.11 -13.52 4.79
CA LEU A 105 6.98 -12.07 4.64
C LEU A 105 8.12 -11.57 3.75
N THR A 106 7.79 -11.27 2.50
CA THR A 106 8.71 -10.60 1.57
C THR A 106 8.53 -9.10 1.73
N ARG A 107 9.52 -8.43 2.32
CA ARG A 107 9.45 -6.98 2.50
C ARG A 107 9.97 -6.24 1.28
N VAL A 108 9.25 -5.20 0.87
CA VAL A 108 9.71 -4.27 -0.16
C VAL A 108 10.45 -3.11 0.51
N ASP A 109 11.76 -3.05 0.30
CA ASP A 109 12.60 -1.97 0.82
C ASP A 109 12.62 -0.79 -0.18
N LEU A 110 12.08 0.37 0.22
CA LEU A 110 12.08 1.58 -0.60
C LEU A 110 13.37 2.39 -0.39
N LYS A 111 14.20 2.49 -1.43
CA LYS A 111 15.36 3.40 -1.46
C LYS A 111 14.95 4.73 -2.08
N THR A 112 14.77 5.76 -1.24
CA THR A 112 14.42 7.10 -1.73
C THR A 112 15.67 7.86 -2.14
N ILE A 113 15.67 8.42 -3.35
CA ILE A 113 16.80 9.17 -3.89
C ILE A 113 16.27 10.46 -4.51
N THR A 114 16.72 11.60 -3.99
CA THR A 114 16.33 12.92 -4.52
C THR A 114 17.19 13.28 -5.71
N ILE A 115 16.58 13.48 -6.89
CA ILE A 115 17.25 13.98 -8.09
C ILE A 115 16.88 15.45 -8.27
N PRO A 116 17.83 16.39 -8.12
CA PRO A 116 17.54 17.81 -8.30
C PRO A 116 17.26 18.13 -9.77
N ALA A 117 16.41 19.13 -10.00
CA ALA A 117 16.11 19.61 -11.34
C ALA A 117 17.37 20.18 -12.02
N GLY A 118 17.52 19.92 -13.33
CA GLY A 118 18.67 20.38 -14.12
C GLY A 118 19.90 19.45 -14.08
N LEU A 119 19.87 18.38 -13.27
CA LEU A 119 20.90 17.36 -13.29
C LEU A 119 20.75 16.47 -14.54
N GLN A 120 21.77 16.47 -15.41
CA GLN A 120 21.75 15.70 -16.67
C GLN A 120 22.18 14.24 -16.50
N ASP A 121 23.03 13.97 -15.52
CA ASP A 121 23.51 12.62 -15.23
C ASP A 121 23.61 12.39 -13.70
N LYS A 122 23.17 11.21 -13.26
CA LYS A 122 23.23 10.78 -11.88
C LYS A 122 23.51 9.28 -11.79
N THR A 123 24.75 8.95 -11.48
CA THR A 123 25.11 7.57 -11.14
C THR A 123 24.64 7.22 -9.73
N ILE A 124 23.76 6.23 -9.63
CA ILE A 124 23.28 5.69 -8.36
C ILE A 124 23.93 4.32 -8.15
N SER A 125 24.87 4.23 -7.21
CA SER A 125 25.45 2.94 -6.82
C SER A 125 24.49 2.13 -5.94
N ASN A 126 24.51 0.80 -6.12
CA ASN A 126 23.76 -0.17 -5.33
C ASN A 126 22.25 0.17 -5.27
N LEU A 127 21.66 0.47 -6.43
CA LEU A 127 20.22 0.79 -6.52
C LEU A 127 19.36 -0.40 -6.07
N HIS A 128 19.83 -1.61 -6.34
CA HIS A 128 19.24 -2.84 -5.83
C HIS A 128 19.94 -3.23 -4.54
N SER A 129 19.18 -3.78 -3.59
CA SER A 129 19.78 -4.51 -2.47
C SER A 129 20.44 -5.77 -3.02
N ASP A 130 21.68 -6.07 -2.63
CA ASP A 130 22.47 -7.25 -3.06
C ASP A 130 21.89 -8.61 -2.61
N LYS A 131 20.57 -8.71 -2.50
CA LYS A 131 19.80 -9.88 -2.05
C LYS A 131 19.18 -10.65 -3.22
N PHE A 132 19.76 -10.58 -4.42
CA PHE A 132 19.40 -11.56 -5.45
C PHE A 132 19.84 -12.93 -4.95
N LYS A 133 18.87 -13.83 -4.82
CA LYS A 133 19.16 -15.22 -4.49
C LYS A 133 20.02 -15.77 -5.63
N LYS A 134 21.25 -16.14 -5.31
CA LYS A 134 22.09 -16.93 -6.23
C LYS A 134 21.41 -18.30 -6.33
N ASP A 135 20.94 -18.65 -7.51
CA ASP A 135 20.42 -20.00 -7.80
C ASP A 135 21.48 -21.07 -7.50
#